data_AF-A0ABD0Y8L7-F1
#
_entry.id   AF-A0ABD0Y8L7-F1
#
_cell.length_a   1.000
_cell.length_b   1.000
_cell.length_c   1.000
_cell.angle_alpha   90.00
_cell.angle_beta   90.00
_cell.angle_gamma   90.00
#
_symmetry.space_group_name_H-M   'P 1'
#
loop_
_entity.id
_entity.type
_entity.pdbx_description
1 polymer ?
#
loop_
_entity_poly.entity_id
_entity_poly.type
_entity_poly.pdbx_seq_one_letter_code
_entity_poly.pdbx_strand_id
1 'polypeptide(L)'
;MQKVLNLESCLRMKLKTFQRQISQEDKNWVNNIQELQKKHRITDRVLLVKCVLVLCVVIFIFFLNSFIPSIHLELGWIAILGALWLLVLADIQDFEIILHRVEWATLLFFAALFVLMEAVPEEQRLAVAIILVMWVSALASSLIDNIPFTATMIPVLINLSQDTDVNLPVKPLIFALAMGACLG
;
A
#
# COMPACT_ATOMS: atom_id res chain seq x y z
N MET A 1 38.32 5.62 33.96
CA MET A 1 37.50 4.66 34.74
C MET A 1 36.21 5.27 35.29
N GLN A 2 36.24 6.49 35.87
CA GLN A 2 35.06 7.16 36.46
C GLN A 2 33.81 7.29 35.54
N LYS A 3 34.01 7.60 34.25
CA LYS A 3 32.91 7.82 33.30
C LYS A 3 32.09 6.55 33.02
N VAL A 4 32.74 5.39 33.01
CA VAL A 4 32.10 4.09 32.76
C VAL A 4 31.22 3.69 33.95
N LEU A 5 31.70 3.93 35.18
CA LEU A 5 30.90 3.71 36.39
C LEU A 5 29.64 4.60 36.44
N ASN A 6 29.74 5.85 35.97
CA ASN A 6 28.59 6.76 35.91
C ASN A 6 27.56 6.36 34.84
N LEU A 7 28.00 5.78 33.72
CA LEU A 7 27.11 5.26 32.69
C LEU A 7 26.37 4.02 33.19
N GLU A 8 27.05 3.09 33.87
CA GLU A 8 26.38 1.92 34.44
C GLU A 8 25.34 2.29 35.50
N SER A 9 25.62 3.26 36.37
CA SER A 9 24.67 3.71 37.38
C SER A 9 23.46 4.39 36.72
N CYS A 10 23.68 5.22 35.70
CA CYS A 10 22.61 5.85 34.92
C CYS A 10 21.74 4.83 34.19
N LEU A 11 22.36 3.82 33.57
CA LEU A 11 21.68 2.78 32.80
C LEU A 11 20.84 1.90 33.73
N ARG A 12 21.38 1.48 34.89
CA ARG A 12 20.61 0.78 35.94
C ARG A 12 19.42 1.59 36.44
N MET A 13 19.59 2.91 36.57
CA MET A 13 18.52 3.79 37.02
C MET A 13 17.41 3.85 35.97
N LYS A 14 17.75 4.08 34.70
CA LYS A 14 16.78 4.06 33.58
C LYS A 14 16.06 2.72 33.45
N LEU A 15 16.78 1.60 33.59
CA LEU A 15 16.20 0.26 33.50
C LEU A 15 15.17 0.02 34.60
N LYS A 16 15.46 0.45 35.84
CA LYS A 16 14.48 0.40 36.94
C LYS A 16 13.26 1.28 36.70
N THR A 17 13.43 2.49 36.14
CA THR A 17 12.29 3.35 35.80
C THR A 17 11.44 2.72 34.69
N PHE A 18 12.07 2.16 33.67
CA PHE A 18 11.40 1.51 32.54
C PHE A 18 10.64 0.25 33.00
N GLN A 19 11.25 -0.57 33.84
CA GLN A 19 10.64 -1.77 34.40
C GLN A 19 9.46 -1.42 35.33
N ARG A 20 9.54 -0.29 36.04
CA ARG A 20 8.44 0.24 36.85
C ARG A 20 7.30 0.83 36.01
N GLN A 21 7.60 1.43 34.86
CA GLN A 21 6.61 1.89 33.89
C GLN A 21 5.85 0.71 33.30
N ILE A 22 6.55 -0.32 32.82
CA ILE A 22 5.94 -1.56 32.30
C ILE A 22 5.04 -2.22 33.35
N SER A 23 5.49 -2.29 34.61
CA SER A 23 4.70 -2.89 35.71
C SER A 23 3.47 -2.07 36.12
N GLN A 24 3.43 -0.76 35.86
CA GLN A 24 2.24 0.07 36.08
C GLN A 24 1.28 0.05 34.88
N GLU A 25 1.80 -0.03 33.66
CA GLU A 25 1.01 -0.28 32.45
C GLU A 25 0.25 -1.63 32.57
N ASP A 26 0.93 -2.66 33.12
CA ASP A 26 0.36 -3.99 33.39
C ASP A 26 -0.89 -4.02 34.27
N LYS A 27 -1.02 -3.07 35.20
CA LYS A 27 -2.18 -3.01 36.12
C LYS A 27 -3.32 -2.16 35.56
N ASN A 28 -3.03 -1.29 34.59
CA ASN A 28 -3.99 -0.37 34.01
C ASN A 28 -4.56 -0.86 32.67
N TRP A 29 -4.12 -2.01 32.16
CA TRP A 29 -4.66 -2.59 30.93
C TRP A 29 -6.16 -2.83 30.98
N VAL A 30 -6.76 -3.19 32.12
CA VAL A 30 -8.21 -3.39 32.21
C VAL A 30 -8.98 -2.09 31.93
N ASN A 31 -8.49 -0.97 32.47
CA ASN A 31 -9.06 0.35 32.25
C ASN A 31 -8.77 0.86 30.82
N ASN A 32 -7.55 0.63 30.31
CA ASN A 32 -7.18 0.98 28.93
C ASN A 32 -7.98 0.17 27.90
N ILE A 33 -8.14 -1.14 28.13
CA ILE A 33 -8.98 -2.02 27.30
C ILE A 33 -10.42 -1.54 27.39
N GLN A 34 -10.95 -1.20 28.57
CA GLN A 34 -12.30 -0.64 28.68
C GLN A 34 -12.46 0.69 27.94
N GLU A 35 -11.50 1.61 28.04
CA GLU A 35 -11.53 2.87 27.29
C GLU A 35 -11.42 2.65 25.78
N LEU A 36 -10.53 1.75 25.34
CA LEU A 36 -10.41 1.35 23.94
C LEU A 36 -11.67 0.62 23.46
N GLN A 37 -12.30 -0.23 24.26
CA GLN A 37 -13.56 -0.91 23.90
C GLN A 37 -14.74 0.07 23.85
N LYS A 38 -14.69 1.16 24.64
CA LYS A 38 -15.67 2.25 24.63
C LYS A 38 -15.44 3.20 23.43
N LYS A 39 -14.19 3.39 23.02
CA LYS A 39 -13.74 4.28 21.92
C LYS A 39 -13.64 3.58 20.55
N HIS A 40 -13.55 2.25 20.51
CA HIS A 40 -13.53 1.37 19.33
C HIS A 40 -14.59 0.28 19.45
N ARG A 41 -15.75 0.62 20.04
CA ARG A 41 -16.90 -0.27 20.05
C ARG A 41 -17.18 -0.63 18.60
N ILE A 42 -17.09 -1.91 18.28
CA ILE A 42 -17.36 -2.46 16.94
C ILE A 42 -18.76 -1.97 16.55
N THR A 43 -18.79 -0.95 15.68
CA THR A 43 -19.98 -0.12 15.43
C THR A 43 -21.12 -0.96 14.92
N ASP A 44 -20.86 -1.95 14.06
CA ASP A 44 -21.87 -2.91 13.61
C ASP A 44 -21.28 -4.25 13.15
N ARG A 45 -21.60 -5.33 13.88
CA ARG A 45 -21.22 -6.70 13.49
C ARG A 45 -21.88 -7.13 12.18
N VAL A 46 -23.07 -6.61 11.88
CA VAL A 46 -23.81 -6.89 10.64
C VAL A 46 -23.13 -6.24 9.44
N LEU A 47 -22.65 -4.99 9.60
CA LEU A 47 -21.92 -4.28 8.55
C LEU A 47 -20.58 -4.97 8.25
N LEU A 48 -19.87 -5.42 9.30
CA LEU A 48 -18.61 -6.14 9.14
C LEU A 48 -18.77 -7.43 8.33
N VAL A 49 -19.80 -8.23 8.60
CA VAL A 49 -20.06 -9.47 7.84
C VAL A 49 -20.39 -9.16 6.37
N LYS A 50 -21.16 -8.10 6.10
CA LYS A 50 -21.44 -7.66 4.72
C LYS A 50 -20.15 -7.25 4.00
N CYS A 51 -19.26 -6.50 4.64
CA CYS A 51 -18.00 -6.08 4.04
C CYS A 51 -17.06 -7.26 3.75
N VAL A 52 -16.95 -8.20 4.69
CA VAL A 52 -16.14 -9.42 4.49
C VAL A 52 -16.70 -10.28 3.37
N LEU A 53 -18.03 -10.40 3.29
CA LEU A 53 -18.68 -11.15 2.21
C LEU A 53 -18.37 -10.54 0.84
N VAL A 54 -18.53 -9.22 0.68
CA VAL A 54 -18.22 -8.55 -0.59
C VAL A 54 -16.74 -8.64 -0.92
N LEU A 55 -15.84 -8.48 0.05
CA LEU A 55 -14.40 -8.65 -0.15
C LEU A 55 -14.07 -10.07 -0.67
N CYS A 56 -14.64 -11.11 -0.06
CA CYS A 56 -14.45 -12.49 -0.53
C CYS A 56 -14.97 -12.70 -1.95
N VAL A 57 -16.12 -12.10 -2.30
CA VAL A 57 -16.67 -12.15 -3.67
C VAL A 57 -15.75 -11.46 -4.67
N VAL A 58 -15.24 -10.27 -4.35
CA VAL A 58 -14.31 -9.52 -5.22
C VAL A 58 -13.02 -10.31 -5.44
N ILE A 59 -12.45 -10.89 -4.38
CA ILE A 59 -11.27 -11.75 -4.47
C ILE A 59 -11.56 -12.97 -5.35
N PHE A 60 -12.73 -13.60 -5.20
CA PHE A 60 -13.12 -14.74 -6.03
C PHE A 60 -13.24 -14.34 -7.51
N ILE A 61 -13.81 -13.18 -7.81
CA ILE A 61 -13.89 -12.63 -9.18
C ILE A 61 -12.49 -12.34 -9.74
N PHE A 62 -11.55 -11.85 -8.94
CA PHE A 62 -10.15 -11.69 -9.36
C PHE A 62 -9.51 -13.03 -9.78
N PHE A 63 -9.72 -14.08 -9.00
CA PHE A 63 -9.24 -15.42 -9.35
C PHE A 63 -9.91 -15.96 -10.61
N LEU A 64 -11.21 -15.75 -10.79
CA LEU A 64 -11.92 -16.15 -12.01
C LEU A 64 -11.41 -15.38 -13.24
N ASN A 65 -11.21 -14.07 -13.13
CA ASN A 65 -10.64 -13.27 -14.21
C ASN A 65 -9.22 -13.71 -14.58
N SER A 66 -8.43 -14.11 -13.58
CA SER A 66 -7.08 -14.65 -13.79
C SER A 66 -7.09 -16.06 -14.40
N PHE A 67 -8.07 -16.91 -14.05
CA PHE A 67 -8.12 -18.30 -14.47
C PHE A 67 -8.86 -18.53 -15.80
N ILE A 68 -9.80 -17.66 -16.17
CA ILE A 68 -10.59 -17.74 -17.40
C ILE A 68 -10.12 -16.65 -18.39
N PRO A 69 -9.32 -16.99 -19.42
CA PRO A 69 -8.77 -16.00 -20.37
C PRO A 69 -9.79 -15.34 -21.31
N SER A 70 -11.04 -15.83 -21.36
CA SER A 70 -12.08 -15.31 -22.25
C SER A 70 -12.83 -14.10 -21.68
N ILE A 71 -12.61 -13.76 -20.40
CA ILE A 71 -13.21 -12.58 -19.76
C ILE A 71 -12.26 -11.39 -19.95
N HIS A 72 -12.63 -10.45 -20.80
CA HIS A 72 -11.84 -9.24 -21.09
C HIS A 72 -12.17 -8.11 -20.08
N LEU A 73 -12.22 -8.42 -18.79
CA LEU A 73 -12.43 -7.41 -17.75
C LEU A 73 -11.08 -6.96 -17.19
N GLU A 74 -10.78 -5.67 -17.30
CA GLU A 74 -9.61 -5.12 -16.62
C GLU A 74 -9.79 -5.24 -15.10
N LEU A 75 -8.69 -5.54 -14.42
CA LEU A 75 -8.62 -5.67 -12.97
C LEU A 75 -9.13 -4.40 -12.25
N GLY A 76 -8.94 -3.22 -12.87
CA GLY A 76 -9.43 -1.94 -12.36
C GLY A 76 -10.95 -1.87 -12.27
N TRP A 77 -11.67 -2.31 -13.31
CA TRP A 77 -13.14 -2.31 -13.31
C TRP A 77 -13.73 -3.22 -12.24
N ILE A 78 -13.12 -4.38 -12.01
CA ILE A 78 -13.53 -5.33 -10.96
C ILE A 78 -13.37 -4.69 -9.57
N ALA A 79 -12.23 -4.02 -9.34
CA ALA A 79 -11.97 -3.33 -8.08
C ALA A 79 -12.96 -2.18 -7.84
N ILE A 80 -13.24 -1.37 -8.86
CA ILE A 80 -14.18 -0.24 -8.77
C ILE A 80 -15.61 -0.73 -8.52
N LEU A 81 -16.05 -1.79 -9.21
CA LEU A 81 -17.38 -2.38 -8.98
C LEU A 81 -17.52 -2.95 -7.57
N GLY A 82 -16.48 -3.61 -7.06
CA GLY A 82 -16.43 -4.10 -5.68
C GLY A 82 -16.49 -2.98 -4.65
N ALA A 83 -15.73 -1.91 -4.87
CA ALA A 83 -15.73 -0.72 -4.03
C ALA A 83 -17.10 -0.01 -4.06
N LEU A 84 -17.73 0.11 -5.24
CA LEU A 84 -19.07 0.69 -5.40
C LEU A 84 -20.13 -0.14 -4.66
N TRP A 85 -20.05 -1.48 -4.74
CA TRP A 85 -20.96 -2.35 -4.00
C TRP A 85 -20.80 -2.19 -2.48
N LEU A 86 -19.56 -2.15 -1.97
CA LEU A 86 -19.31 -1.84 -0.57
C LEU A 86 -19.84 -0.47 -0.17
N LEU A 87 -19.70 0.53 -1.03
CA LEU A 87 -20.19 1.88 -0.81
C LEU A 87 -21.71 1.93 -0.65
N VAL A 88 -22.45 1.16 -1.45
CA VAL A 88 -23.92 1.08 -1.38
C VAL A 88 -24.39 0.39 -0.10
N LEU A 89 -23.60 -0.53 0.45
CA LEU A 89 -23.90 -1.23 1.70
C LEU A 89 -23.46 -0.45 2.94
N ALA A 90 -22.51 0.47 2.79
CA ALA A 90 -22.03 1.36 3.85
C ALA A 90 -22.97 2.55 4.02
N ASP A 91 -23.02 3.10 5.24
CA ASP A 91 -23.84 4.28 5.52
C ASP A 91 -23.20 5.54 4.92
N ILE A 92 -24.03 6.51 4.53
CA ILE A 92 -23.61 7.75 3.85
C ILE A 92 -22.71 8.59 4.76
N GLN A 93 -22.87 8.44 6.08
CA GLN A 93 -22.06 9.13 7.10
C GLN A 93 -20.59 8.68 7.10
N ASP A 94 -20.30 7.45 6.66
CA ASP A 94 -18.94 6.92 6.58
C ASP A 94 -18.24 7.24 5.25
N PHE A 95 -18.98 7.77 4.25
CA PHE A 95 -18.44 8.07 2.92
C PHE A 95 -17.28 9.06 2.97
N GLU A 96 -17.42 10.16 3.72
CA GLU A 96 -16.40 11.21 3.82
C GLU A 96 -15.09 10.65 4.40
N ILE A 97 -15.20 9.77 5.41
CA ILE A 97 -14.06 9.11 6.05
C ILE A 97 -13.35 8.17 5.07
N ILE A 98 -14.11 7.41 4.26
CA ILE A 98 -13.56 6.50 3.25
C ILE A 98 -12.87 7.29 2.13
N LEU A 99 -13.48 8.38 1.67
CA LEU A 99 -12.94 9.23 0.62
C LEU A 99 -11.62 9.90 1.03
N HIS A 100 -11.49 10.28 2.31
CA HIS A 100 -10.27 10.87 2.85
C HIS A 100 -9.15 9.85 3.06
N ARG A 101 -9.47 8.54 3.11
CA ARG A 101 -8.46 7.47 3.13
C ARG A 101 -7.88 7.16 1.75
N VAL A 102 -8.52 7.62 0.68
CA VAL A 102 -7.98 7.46 -0.68
C VAL A 102 -6.73 8.33 -0.81
N GLU A 103 -5.65 7.73 -1.28
CA GLU A 103 -4.40 8.44 -1.56
C GLU A 103 -4.47 9.19 -2.89
N TRP A 104 -5.21 10.30 -2.90
CA TRP A 104 -5.41 11.12 -4.11
C TRP A 104 -4.10 11.59 -4.75
N ALA A 105 -3.09 11.90 -3.93
CA ALA A 105 -1.77 12.29 -4.39
C ALA A 105 -1.11 11.17 -5.22
N THR A 106 -1.19 9.92 -4.75
CA THR A 106 -0.62 8.75 -5.42
C THR A 106 -1.32 8.46 -6.75
N LEU A 107 -2.65 8.56 -6.79
CA LEU A 107 -3.43 8.37 -8.03
C LEU A 107 -3.14 9.46 -9.07
N LEU A 108 -3.10 10.73 -8.65
CA LEU A 108 -2.78 11.85 -9.54
C LEU A 108 -1.34 11.76 -10.06
N PHE A 109 -0.41 11.32 -9.21
CA PHE A 109 0.97 11.06 -9.60
C PHE A 109 1.04 10.02 -10.71
N PHE A 110 0.43 8.84 -10.52
CA PHE A 110 0.41 7.81 -11.56
C PHE A 110 -0.27 8.28 -12.85
N ALA A 111 -1.41 8.97 -12.74
CA ALA A 111 -2.09 9.54 -13.91
C ALA A 111 -1.18 10.50 -14.69
N ALA A 112 -0.46 11.39 -13.99
CA ALA A 112 0.51 12.29 -14.62
C ALA A 112 1.67 11.54 -15.28
N LEU A 113 2.15 10.44 -14.70
CA LEU A 113 3.18 9.59 -15.31
C LEU A 113 2.70 8.94 -16.60
N PHE A 114 1.46 8.45 -16.66
CA PHE A 114 0.89 7.90 -17.88
C PHE A 114 0.76 8.95 -18.99
N VAL A 115 0.24 10.13 -18.67
CA VAL A 115 0.15 11.25 -19.63
C VAL A 115 1.54 11.68 -20.12
N LEU A 116 2.53 11.76 -19.22
CA LEU A 116 3.90 12.08 -19.59
C LEU A 116 4.49 11.01 -20.53
N MET A 117 4.22 9.73 -20.28
CA MET A 117 4.69 8.62 -21.11
C MET A 117 4.07 8.60 -22.51
N GLU A 118 2.82 9.04 -22.65
CA GLU A 118 2.15 9.19 -23.94
C GLU A 118 2.69 10.39 -24.74
N ALA A 119 3.11 11.46 -24.06
CA ALA A 119 3.66 12.65 -24.69
C ALA A 119 5.10 12.49 -25.21
N VAL A 120 5.79 11.39 -24.86
CA VAL A 120 7.17 11.15 -25.27
C VAL A 120 7.22 10.52 -26.67
N PRO A 121 8.01 11.07 -27.61
CA PRO A 121 8.17 10.48 -28.94
C PRO A 121 8.75 9.07 -28.83
N GLU A 122 8.26 8.16 -29.69
CA GLU A 122 8.56 6.72 -29.64
C GLU A 122 10.06 6.41 -29.56
N GLU A 123 10.89 7.23 -30.23
CA GLU A 123 12.34 7.09 -30.31
C GLU A 123 13.06 7.21 -28.95
N GLN A 124 12.49 7.97 -28.01
CA GLN A 124 13.09 8.24 -26.69
C GLN A 124 12.32 7.56 -25.55
N ARG A 125 11.17 6.96 -25.85
CA ARG A 125 10.24 6.43 -24.86
C ARG A 125 10.84 5.35 -23.98
N LEU A 126 11.66 4.47 -24.54
CA LEU A 126 12.38 3.45 -23.77
C LEU A 126 13.33 4.07 -22.74
N ALA A 127 14.13 5.05 -23.15
CA ALA A 127 15.10 5.70 -22.27
C ALA A 127 14.40 6.48 -21.15
N VAL A 128 13.36 7.25 -21.50
CA VAL A 128 12.56 8.00 -20.53
C VAL A 128 11.87 7.05 -19.56
N ALA A 129 11.26 5.96 -20.04
CA ALA A 129 10.62 4.97 -19.18
C ALA A 129 11.59 4.31 -18.20
N ILE A 130 12.80 3.96 -18.64
CA ILE A 130 13.84 3.40 -17.77
C ILE A 130 14.23 4.40 -16.68
N ILE A 131 14.50 5.65 -17.06
CA ILE A 131 14.87 6.71 -16.11
C ILE A 131 13.74 6.92 -15.10
N LEU A 132 12.51 7.02 -15.58
CA LEU A 132 11.33 7.28 -14.78
C LEU A 132 11.07 6.12 -13.81
N VAL A 133 11.00 4.89 -14.30
CA VAL A 133 10.79 3.69 -13.46
C VAL A 133 11.89 3.58 -12.42
N MET A 134 13.15 3.83 -12.78
CA MET A 134 14.27 3.79 -11.84
C MET A 134 14.12 4.83 -10.72
N TRP A 135 13.83 6.09 -11.06
CA TRP A 135 13.69 7.18 -10.09
C TRP A 135 12.49 7.00 -9.17
N VAL A 136 11.33 6.65 -9.72
CA VAL A 136 10.11 6.40 -8.93
C VAL A 136 10.30 5.21 -8.01
N SER A 137 10.97 4.16 -8.49
CA SER A 137 11.27 2.97 -7.68
C SER A 137 12.24 3.27 -6.55
N ALA A 138 13.26 4.11 -6.77
CA ALA A 138 14.18 4.52 -5.72
C ALA A 138 13.48 5.38 -4.65
N LEU A 139 12.67 6.36 -5.07
CA LEU A 139 11.94 7.19 -4.11
C LEU A 139 10.91 6.39 -3.32
N ALA A 140 10.17 5.50 -3.97
CA ALA A 140 9.17 4.67 -3.31
C ALA A 140 9.80 3.63 -2.36
N SER A 141 10.91 2.99 -2.75
CA SER A 141 11.67 2.06 -1.90
C SER A 141 12.23 2.75 -0.65
N SER A 142 12.60 4.03 -0.74
CA SER A 142 13.09 4.76 0.44
C SER A 142 12.04 4.90 1.57
N LEU A 143 10.76 4.71 1.23
CA LEU A 143 9.63 4.80 2.17
C LEU A 143 8.95 3.45 2.44
N ILE A 144 9.06 2.49 1.52
CA ILE A 144 8.32 1.21 1.51
C ILE A 144 9.31 0.06 1.40
N ASP A 145 9.07 -1.05 2.11
CA ASP A 145 9.88 -2.25 1.95
C ASP A 145 9.95 -2.74 0.49
N ASN A 146 11.14 -3.19 0.09
CA ASN A 146 11.42 -3.56 -1.30
C ASN A 146 10.57 -4.70 -1.86
N ILE A 147 10.16 -5.64 -1.00
CA ILE A 147 9.39 -6.83 -1.38
C ILE A 147 7.94 -6.48 -1.76
N PRO A 148 7.16 -5.79 -0.91
CA PRO A 148 5.81 -5.38 -1.30
C PRO A 148 5.83 -4.36 -2.46
N PHE A 149 6.82 -3.47 -2.52
CA PHE A 149 6.92 -2.49 -3.60
C PHE A 149 7.15 -3.14 -4.98
N THR A 150 8.12 -4.05 -5.10
CA THR A 150 8.37 -4.74 -6.38
C THR A 150 7.21 -5.65 -6.78
N ALA A 151 6.55 -6.28 -5.81
CA ALA A 151 5.39 -7.14 -6.07
C ALA A 151 4.22 -6.39 -6.72
N THR A 152 3.99 -5.13 -6.36
CA THR A 152 2.93 -4.31 -6.96
C THR A 152 3.34 -3.71 -8.30
N MET A 153 4.63 -3.42 -8.50
CA MET A 153 5.11 -2.79 -9.74
C MET A 153 5.33 -3.74 -10.92
N ILE A 154 5.69 -5.01 -10.68
CA ILE A 154 5.84 -6.00 -11.77
C ILE A 154 4.61 -6.07 -12.70
N PRO A 155 3.37 -6.26 -12.20
CA PRO A 155 2.20 -6.33 -13.07
C PRO A 155 1.95 -5.00 -13.80
N VAL A 156 2.24 -3.85 -13.18
CA VAL A 156 2.08 -2.53 -13.84
C VAL A 156 3.02 -2.40 -15.04
N LEU A 157 4.29 -2.81 -14.89
CA LEU A 157 5.28 -2.77 -15.97
C LEU A 157 4.95 -3.74 -17.12
N ILE A 158 4.35 -4.90 -16.81
CA ILE A 158 3.89 -5.85 -17.83
C ILE A 158 2.73 -5.26 -18.62
N ASN A 159 1.74 -4.64 -17.96
CA ASN A 159 0.62 -3.99 -18.64
C ASN A 159 1.11 -2.84 -19.54
N LEU A 160 2.01 -1.99 -19.05
CA LEU A 160 2.65 -0.93 -19.84
C LEU A 160 3.43 -1.46 -21.06
N SER A 161 4.03 -2.66 -20.94
CA SER A 161 4.79 -3.27 -22.04
C SER A 161 3.88 -3.92 -23.10
N GLN A 162 2.71 -4.41 -22.67
CA GLN A 162 1.72 -5.04 -23.55
C GLN A 162 0.79 -4.04 -24.22
N ASP A 163 0.78 -2.79 -23.77
CA ASP A 163 -0.06 -1.75 -24.33
C ASP A 163 0.36 -1.38 -25.76
N THR A 164 -0.59 -1.40 -26.68
CA THR A 164 -0.36 -1.31 -28.14
C THR A 164 0.26 0.02 -28.54
N ASP A 165 -0.06 1.08 -27.81
CA ASP A 165 0.45 2.43 -28.05
C ASP A 165 1.86 2.60 -27.48
N VAL A 166 2.30 1.78 -26.53
CA VAL A 166 3.57 1.92 -25.80
C VAL A 166 4.64 0.99 -26.36
N ASN A 167 4.35 -0.29 -26.52
CA ASN A 167 5.23 -1.32 -27.10
C ASN A 167 6.70 -1.24 -26.63
N LEU A 168 6.91 -1.18 -25.32
CA LEU A 168 8.26 -1.19 -24.73
C LEU A 168 8.71 -2.64 -24.42
N PRO A 169 9.98 -3.00 -24.63
CA PRO A 169 10.52 -4.27 -24.15
C PRO A 169 10.46 -4.36 -22.62
N VAL A 170 9.90 -5.46 -22.10
CA VAL A 170 9.74 -5.71 -20.64
C VAL A 170 11.09 -5.82 -19.91
N LYS A 171 12.11 -6.39 -20.56
CA LYS A 171 13.37 -6.75 -19.89
C LYS A 171 14.11 -5.52 -19.34
N PRO A 172 14.33 -4.43 -20.10
CA PRO A 172 14.96 -3.22 -19.56
C PRO A 172 14.15 -2.58 -18.43
N LEU A 173 12.82 -2.65 -18.49
CA LEU A 173 11.92 -2.09 -17.47
C LEU A 173 12.07 -2.81 -16.13
N ILE A 174 12.14 -4.13 -16.14
CA ILE A 174 12.35 -4.94 -14.92
C ILE A 174 13.74 -4.68 -14.33
N PHE A 175 14.78 -4.52 -15.16
CA PHE A 175 16.10 -4.12 -14.70
C PHE A 175 16.09 -2.72 -14.07
N ALA A 176 15.38 -1.77 -14.65
CA ALA A 176 15.23 -0.43 -14.09
C ALA A 176 14.52 -0.45 -12.73
N LEU A 177 13.46 -1.25 -12.59
CA LEU A 177 12.75 -1.46 -11.32
C LEU A 177 13.67 -2.06 -10.26
N ALA A 178 14.39 -3.13 -10.59
CA ALA A 178 15.30 -3.79 -9.65
C ALA A 178 16.43 -2.85 -9.22
N MET A 179 17.00 -2.08 -10.15
CA MET A 179 18.04 -1.09 -9.84
C MET A 179 17.50 0.05 -8.96
N GLY A 180 16.32 0.58 -9.27
CA GLY A 180 15.69 1.64 -8.48
C GLY A 180 15.34 1.17 -7.07
N ALA A 181 14.67 0.02 -6.95
CA ALA A 181 14.33 -0.61 -5.68
C ALA A 181 15.57 -0.88 -4.79
N CYS A 182 16.66 -1.40 -5.37
CA CYS A 182 17.87 -1.69 -4.60
C CYS A 182 18.68 -0.45 -4.20
N LEU A 183 18.53 0.68 -4.89
CA LEU A 183 19.29 1.91 -4.62
C LEU A 183 18.55 2.91 -3.71
N GLY A 184 17.23 2.78 -3.58
CA GLY A 184 16.36 3.64 -2.77
C GLY A 184 16.17 3.14 -1.35
#